data_AF-A0A0G0H8A6-F1
#
_entry.id   AF-A0A0G0H8A6-F1
#
_cell.length_a   1.000
_cell.length_b   1.000
_cell.length_c   1.000
_cell.angle_alpha   90.00
_cell.angle_beta   90.00
_cell.angle_gamma   90.00
#
_symmetry.space_group_name_H-M   'P 1'
#
loop_
_entity.id
_entity.type
_entity.pdbx_description
1 polymer ?
#
loop_
_entity_poly.entity_id
_entity_poly.type
_entity_poly.pdbx_seq_one_letter_code
_entity_poly.pdbx_strand_id
1 'polypeptide(L)'
;MLTKDQKEWLNHLSDSNFIKITPFDPKIIEIFKSERDTLKSFLGSSQEVLLRGSSYLEIQGKGELDIYIPVSPKDFNPTMEKLINHLG
;
A
#
# COMPACT_ATOMS: atom_id res chain seq x y z
N MET A 1 20.24 -7.09 29.67
CA MET A 1 19.00 -6.80 30.42
C MET A 1 18.29 -5.67 29.68
N LEU A 2 16.98 -5.76 29.45
CA LEU A 2 16.23 -4.70 28.78
C LEU A 2 16.10 -3.46 29.69
N THR A 3 16.21 -2.27 29.10
CA THR A 3 15.93 -1.00 29.79
C THR A 3 14.43 -0.85 30.07
N LYS A 4 14.06 0.14 30.89
CA LYS A 4 12.66 0.45 31.20
C LYS A 4 11.87 0.79 29.93
N ASP A 5 12.42 1.67 29.10
CA ASP A 5 11.79 2.10 27.84
C ASP A 5 11.61 0.94 26.86
N GLN A 6 12.57 0.01 26.81
CA GLN A 6 12.46 -1.19 25.98
C GLN A 6 11.33 -2.12 26.46
N LYS A 7 11.15 -2.26 27.77
CA LYS A 7 10.03 -3.04 28.34
C LYS A 7 8.69 -2.37 28.09
N GLU A 8 8.62 -1.06 28.26
CA GLU A 8 7.40 -0.29 27.98
C GLU A 8 7.04 -0.38 26.50
N TRP A 9 8.01 -0.24 25.59
CA TRP A 9 7.78 -0.41 24.15
C TRP A 9 7.28 -1.81 23.79
N LEU A 10 7.90 -2.87 24.34
CA LEU A 10 7.47 -4.25 24.10
C LEU A 10 6.05 -4.52 24.62
N ASN A 11 5.68 -3.97 25.78
CA ASN A 11 4.35 -4.14 26.35
C ASN A 11 3.24 -3.42 25.55
N HIS A 12 3.60 -2.50 24.63
CA HIS A 12 2.64 -1.91 23.70
C HIS A 12 2.37 -2.79 22.48
N LEU A 13 3.17 -3.83 22.24
CA LEU A 13 2.94 -4.76 21.13
C LEU A 13 1.77 -5.68 21.48
N SER A 14 0.85 -5.84 20.54
CA SER A 14 -0.29 -6.75 20.69
C SER A 14 0.15 -8.18 20.41
N ASP A 15 -0.03 -9.06 21.40
CA ASP A 15 0.23 -10.49 21.25
C ASP A 15 -0.92 -11.26 20.58
N SER A 16 -1.99 -10.54 20.20
CA SER A 16 -3.20 -11.12 19.57
C SER A 16 -3.32 -10.79 18.09
N ASN A 17 -2.50 -9.88 17.57
CA ASN A 17 -2.59 -9.44 16.17
C ASN A 17 -1.67 -10.29 15.29
N PHE A 18 -2.19 -11.43 14.82
CA PHE A 18 -1.46 -12.33 13.94
C PHE A 18 -1.51 -11.85 12.49
N ILE A 19 -0.33 -11.60 11.91
CA ILE A 19 -0.22 -11.32 10.48
C ILE A 19 -0.29 -12.64 9.72
N LYS A 20 -1.30 -12.77 8.84
CA LYS A 20 -1.37 -13.89 7.91
C LYS A 20 -0.49 -13.58 6.69
N ILE A 21 0.49 -14.45 6.45
CA ILE A 21 1.27 -14.44 5.20
C ILE A 21 0.65 -15.47 4.25
N THR A 22 0.46 -15.06 3.00
CA THR A 22 -0.15 -15.83 1.93
C THR A 22 0.83 -16.04 0.79
N PRO A 23 0.77 -17.18 0.08
CA PRO A 23 1.50 -17.36 -1.17
C PRO A 23 1.14 -16.29 -2.20
N PHE A 24 2.04 -16.04 -3.14
CA PHE A 24 1.74 -15.17 -4.28
C PHE A 24 0.50 -15.69 -5.05
N ASP A 25 -0.46 -14.78 -5.28
CA ASP A 25 -1.63 -15.04 -6.12
C ASP A 25 -1.50 -14.22 -7.42
N PRO A 26 -1.35 -14.85 -8.60
CA PRO A 26 -1.22 -14.13 -9.87
C PRO A 26 -2.45 -13.29 -10.22
N LYS A 27 -3.61 -13.54 -9.61
CA LYS A 27 -4.81 -12.69 -9.79
C LYS A 27 -4.59 -11.24 -9.36
N ILE A 28 -3.60 -10.99 -8.50
CA ILE A 28 -3.24 -9.65 -8.05
C ILE A 28 -2.88 -8.73 -9.22
N ILE A 29 -2.39 -9.27 -10.33
CA ILE A 29 -2.06 -8.50 -11.53
C ILE A 29 -3.31 -7.97 -12.24
N GLU A 30 -4.39 -8.76 -12.28
CA GLU A 30 -5.66 -8.31 -12.87
C GLU A 30 -6.38 -7.32 -11.95
N ILE A 31 -6.32 -7.56 -10.63
CA ILE A 31 -6.80 -6.60 -9.63
C ILE A 31 -6.04 -5.28 -9.80
N PHE A 32 -4.71 -5.31 -9.88
CA PHE A 32 -3.89 -4.12 -10.12
C PHE A 32 -4.30 -3.38 -11.39
N LYS A 33 -4.52 -4.07 -12.51
CA LYS A 33 -4.95 -3.41 -13.77
C LYS A 33 -6.27 -2.67 -13.58
N SER A 34 -7.25 -3.30 -12.93
CA SER A 34 -8.55 -2.68 -12.64
C SER A 34 -8.42 -1.44 -11.76
N GLU A 35 -7.66 -1.53 -10.66
CA GLU A 35 -7.43 -0.40 -9.76
C GLU A 35 -6.63 0.72 -10.44
N ARG A 36 -5.61 0.37 -11.22
CA ARG A 36 -4.81 1.32 -11.99
C ARG A 36 -5.66 2.12 -12.97
N ASP A 37 -6.55 1.44 -13.69
CA ASP A 37 -7.41 2.09 -14.68
C ASP A 37 -8.43 3.01 -14.00
N THR A 38 -8.96 2.60 -12.85
CA THR A 38 -9.82 3.45 -12.00
C THR A 38 -9.07 4.70 -11.53
N LEU A 39 -7.86 4.54 -10.95
CA LEU A 39 -7.02 5.66 -10.52
C LEU A 39 -6.66 6.61 -11.66
N LYS A 40 -6.33 6.08 -12.84
CA LYS A 40 -6.03 6.88 -14.03
C LYS A 40 -7.24 7.64 -14.57
N SER A 41 -8.44 7.06 -14.48
CA SER A 41 -9.68 7.75 -14.90
C SER A 41 -9.93 9.02 -14.10
N PHE A 42 -9.48 9.03 -12.83
CA PHE A 42 -9.68 10.12 -11.89
C PHE A 42 -8.50 11.11 -11.84
N LEU A 43 -7.26 10.61 -11.83
CA LEU A 43 -6.06 11.43 -11.72
C LEU A 43 -5.57 11.98 -13.07
N GLY A 44 -5.99 11.36 -14.18
CA GLY A 44 -5.58 11.68 -15.54
C GLY A 44 -4.93 10.48 -16.20
N SER A 45 -5.23 10.25 -17.49
CA SER A 45 -4.77 9.07 -18.23
C SER A 45 -3.24 8.95 -18.34
N SER A 46 -2.53 10.08 -18.23
CA SER A 46 -1.07 10.15 -18.23
C SER A 46 -0.45 9.92 -16.84
N GLN A 47 -1.23 9.87 -15.76
CA GLN A 47 -0.70 9.66 -14.42
C GLN A 47 -0.09 8.26 -14.32
N GLU A 48 1.17 8.19 -13.91
CA GLU A 48 1.83 6.92 -13.66
C GLU A 48 1.29 6.30 -12.36
N VAL A 49 1.01 5.00 -12.40
CA VAL A 49 0.48 4.21 -11.29
C VAL A 49 1.18 2.86 -11.32
N LEU A 50 1.85 2.50 -10.22
CA LEU A 50 2.86 1.45 -10.18
C LEU A 50 2.54 0.42 -9.11
N LEU A 51 2.58 -0.87 -9.49
CA LEU A 51 2.53 -1.97 -8.53
C LEU A 51 3.88 -2.08 -7.83
N ARG A 52 3.87 -2.19 -6.50
CA ARG A 52 5.07 -2.34 -5.66
C ARG A 52 4.83 -3.42 -4.59
N GLY A 53 5.75 -3.47 -3.62
CA GLY A 53 5.69 -4.40 -2.51
C GLY A 53 5.87 -5.86 -2.91
N SER A 54 5.35 -6.75 -2.07
CA SER A 54 5.49 -8.21 -2.24
C SER A 54 4.86 -8.73 -3.54
N SER A 55 3.70 -8.18 -3.91
CA SER A 55 2.95 -8.54 -5.11
C SER A 55 3.70 -8.21 -6.40
N TYR A 56 4.49 -7.12 -6.42
CA TYR A 56 5.36 -6.79 -7.57
C TYR A 56 6.55 -7.75 -7.72
N LEU A 57 7.05 -8.28 -6.61
CA LEU A 57 8.19 -9.21 -6.58
C LEU A 57 7.78 -10.67 -6.76
N GLU A 58 6.48 -10.95 -6.90
CA GLU A 58 5.92 -12.30 -7.03
C GLU A 58 6.27 -13.23 -5.84
N ILE A 59 6.37 -12.65 -4.64
CA ILE A 59 6.70 -13.36 -3.40
C ILE A 59 5.51 -13.45 -2.44
N GLN A 60 5.68 -14.24 -1.38
CA GLN A 60 4.71 -14.33 -0.29
C GLN A 60 4.56 -12.98 0.42
N GLY A 61 3.33 -12.65 0.80
CA GLY A 61 3.00 -11.37 1.42
C GLY A 61 1.68 -11.40 2.17
N LYS A 62 1.21 -10.23 2.60
CA LYS A 62 -0.05 -10.12 3.35
C LYS A 62 -1.31 -10.27 2.49
N GLY A 63 -1.16 -10.46 1.17
CA GLY A 63 -2.27 -10.42 0.23
C GLY A 63 -2.77 -9.00 -0.05
N GLU A 64 -1.92 -8.00 0.20
CA GLU A 64 -2.19 -6.59 -0.02
C GLU A 64 -1.62 -6.12 -1.36
N LEU A 65 -2.13 -4.99 -1.85
CA LEU A 65 -1.71 -4.37 -3.09
C LEU A 65 -1.08 -3.02 -2.80
N ASP A 66 0.23 -2.93 -2.96
CA ASP A 66 0.98 -1.69 -2.75
C ASP A 66 1.01 -0.89 -4.07
N ILE A 67 0.40 0.30 -4.06
CA ILE A 67 0.36 1.21 -5.23
C ILE A 67 1.20 2.45 -4.96
N TYR A 68 2.04 2.80 -5.93
CA TYR A 68 2.83 4.03 -5.91
C TYR A 68 2.34 4.94 -7.04
N ILE A 69 2.09 6.22 -6.71
CA ILE A 69 1.65 7.25 -7.64
C ILE A 69 2.70 8.38 -7.57
N PRO A 70 3.73 8.36 -8.44
CA PRO A 70 4.74 9.40 -8.44
C PRO A 70 4.12 10.71 -8.92
N VAL A 71 4.40 11.77 -8.16
CA VAL A 71 3.95 13.13 -8.46
C VAL A 71 5.08 14.10 -8.18
N SER A 72 5.05 15.26 -8.85
CA SER A 72 6.00 16.32 -8.53
C SER A 72 5.68 16.90 -7.15
N PRO A 73 6.65 17.48 -6.43
CA PRO A 73 6.41 18.00 -5.08
C PRO A 73 5.27 19.02 -4.99
N LYS A 74 5.09 19.85 -6.02
CA LYS A 74 4.00 20.84 -6.10
C LYS A 74 2.62 20.21 -6.27
N ASP A 75 2.54 18.99 -6.79
CA ASP A 75 1.28 18.29 -7.08
C ASP A 75 0.90 17.29 -5.98
N PHE A 76 1.75 17.14 -4.94
CA PHE A 76 1.51 16.19 -3.86
C PHE A 76 0.20 16.45 -3.11
N ASN A 77 0.04 17.65 -2.53
CA ASN A 77 -1.18 17.98 -1.77
C ASN A 77 -2.44 17.92 -2.65
N PRO A 78 -2.48 18.51 -3.86
CA PRO A 78 -3.65 18.39 -4.74
C PRO A 78 -4.00 16.94 -5.09
N THR A 79 -3.00 16.08 -5.32
CA THR A 79 -3.24 14.66 -5.61
C THR A 79 -3.75 13.92 -4.38
N MET A 80 -3.22 14.24 -3.21
CA MET A 80 -3.63 13.61 -1.96
C MET A 80 -5.07 13.99 -1.59
N GLU A 81 -5.44 15.26 -1.71
CA GLU A 81 -6.83 15.71 -1.49
C GLU A 81 -7.81 15.01 -2.43
N LYS A 82 -7.45 14.89 -3.70
CA LYS A 82 -8.20 14.13 -4.70
C LYS A 82 -8.41 12.68 -4.26
N LEU A 83 -7.34 11.99 -3.84
CA LEU A 83 -7.40 10.58 -3.42
C LEU A 83 -8.25 10.38 -2.17
N ILE A 84 -8.10 11.23 -1.15
CA ILE A 84 -8.92 11.20 0.08
C ILE A 84 -10.39 11.35 -0.29
N ASN A 85 -10.74 12.37 -1.09
CA ASN A 85 -12.14 12.57 -1.49
C ASN A 85 -12.75 11.41 -2.29
N HIS A 86 -11.92 10.61 -2.97
CA HIS A 86 -12.38 9.46 -3.76
C HIS A 86 -12.46 8.16 -2.94
N LEU A 87 -11.56 7.97 -1.98
CA LEU A 87 -11.39 6.70 -1.24
C LEU A 87 -11.92 6.73 0.21
N GLY A 88 -12.16 7.92 0.78
CA GLY A 88 -12.62 8.12 2.16
C GLY A 88 -11.56 8.71 3.08
#